data_AF-A0AAJ2K9I6-F1
#
_entry.id   AF-A0AAJ2K9I6-F1
#
_cell.length_a   1.000
_cell.length_b   1.000
_cell.length_c   1.000
_cell.angle_alpha   90.00
_cell.angle_beta   90.00
_cell.angle_gamma   90.00
#
_symmetry.space_group_name_H-M   'P 1'
#
loop_
_entity.id
_entity.type
_entity.pdbx_description
1 polymer ?
#
loop_
_entity_poly.entity_id
_entity_poly.type
_entity_poly.pdbx_seq_one_letter_code
_entity_poly.pdbx_strand_id
1 'polypeptide(L)'
;MKNIFSRGDTRIRELEPQWTSQGPGSIRMERYHHIDASEQDKDGSYDYYYEYDMYYFTEGTLSLAARCYTDDADEANFMGIEFDGYDRALEPDDRSLPLVSAALAQLKADGKTKFFTFTGKGYEPIFASSEHEGDTMRGERIEVIALSPSARYRVQTTPYEALATQWIYPPEIIDIRRDIRVFAFEDNGWSADQARWLDCSCVELTLRKYPGRLTGAGITVTVDCARRTAIYAGGLEVELSMLEQSLDAMFGTVET
;
A
#
# COMPACT_ATOMS: atom_id res chain seq x y z
N MET A 1 11.09 21.99 -5.79
CA MET A 1 10.37 20.90 -6.48
C MET A 1 8.88 21.18 -6.39
N LYS A 2 8.18 21.29 -7.53
CA LYS A 2 6.71 21.34 -7.56
C LYS A 2 6.21 19.94 -7.16
N ASN A 3 5.37 19.82 -6.12
CA ASN A 3 4.82 18.52 -5.67
C ASN A 3 4.06 17.87 -6.83
N ILE A 4 4.47 16.69 -7.31
CA ILE A 4 3.92 16.04 -8.52
C ILE A 4 2.39 15.90 -8.48
N PHE A 5 1.82 15.71 -7.30
CA PHE A 5 0.39 15.53 -7.06
C PHE A 5 -0.36 16.81 -6.69
N SER A 6 0.34 17.91 -6.38
CA SER A 6 -0.30 19.17 -6.01
C SER A 6 -1.12 19.74 -7.18
N ARG A 7 -2.44 19.53 -7.13
CA ARG A 7 -3.43 20.10 -8.04
C ARG A 7 -3.93 21.48 -7.57
N GLY A 8 -3.07 22.26 -6.90
CA GLY A 8 -3.45 23.60 -6.43
C GLY A 8 -4.05 24.43 -7.58
N ASP A 9 -5.00 25.32 -7.25
CA ASP A 9 -5.76 26.23 -8.14
C ASP A 9 -4.91 26.87 -9.26
N THR A 10 -3.59 27.01 -9.04
CA THR A 10 -2.61 27.48 -10.02
C THR A 10 -2.37 26.55 -11.22
N ARG A 11 -2.47 25.20 -11.14
CA ARG A 11 -2.31 24.31 -12.31
C ARG A 11 -3.55 24.20 -13.18
N ILE A 12 -4.72 24.24 -12.53
CA ILE A 12 -6.02 24.14 -13.21
C ILE A 12 -6.17 25.27 -14.25
N ARG A 13 -5.46 26.40 -14.08
CA ARG A 13 -5.50 27.54 -15.01
C ARG A 13 -4.49 27.48 -16.15
N GLU A 14 -3.48 26.60 -16.10
CA GLU A 14 -2.40 26.57 -17.10
C GLU A 14 -2.49 25.39 -18.07
N LEU A 15 -3.05 24.25 -17.66
CA LEU A 15 -3.14 23.06 -18.52
C LEU A 15 -4.49 22.36 -18.33
N GLU A 16 -5.29 22.33 -19.40
CA GLU A 16 -6.53 21.54 -19.46
C GLU A 16 -6.18 20.07 -19.74
N PRO A 17 -6.91 19.11 -19.14
CA PRO A 17 -6.72 17.71 -19.47
C PRO A 17 -7.05 17.48 -20.93
N GLN A 18 -6.16 16.80 -21.66
CA GLN A 18 -6.44 16.35 -23.02
C GLN A 18 -7.66 15.43 -23.07
N TRP A 19 -7.86 14.63 -22.02
CA TRP A 19 -9.07 13.83 -21.84
C TRP A 19 -9.22 13.36 -20.38
N THR A 20 -10.46 13.00 -20.05
CA THR A 20 -10.84 12.46 -18.74
C THR A 20 -11.76 11.25 -18.88
N SER A 21 -11.60 10.23 -18.03
CA SER A 21 -12.50 9.08 -17.97
C SER A 21 -12.79 8.61 -16.54
N GLN A 22 -13.77 7.72 -16.40
CA GLN A 22 -14.15 7.07 -15.15
C GLN A 22 -14.09 5.54 -15.33
N GLY A 23 -13.44 4.84 -14.40
CA GLY A 23 -13.27 3.38 -14.42
C GLY A 23 -14.25 2.61 -13.51
N PRO A 24 -13.99 1.31 -13.23
CA PRO A 24 -14.67 0.53 -12.19
C PRO A 24 -14.26 0.99 -10.79
N GLY A 25 -15.23 1.15 -9.87
CA GLY A 25 -15.01 2.02 -8.70
C GLY A 25 -14.95 3.48 -9.16
N SER A 26 -15.11 4.47 -8.28
CA SER A 26 -15.14 5.89 -8.69
C SER A 26 -13.76 6.44 -9.09
N ILE A 27 -13.01 5.71 -9.92
CA ILE A 27 -11.66 6.01 -10.37
C ILE A 27 -11.74 7.04 -11.50
N ARG A 28 -11.27 8.26 -11.22
CA ARG A 28 -11.06 9.31 -12.23
C ARG A 28 -9.69 9.16 -12.85
N MET A 29 -9.62 9.32 -14.17
CA MET A 29 -8.37 9.42 -14.89
C MET A 29 -8.30 10.72 -15.69
N GLU A 30 -7.11 11.33 -15.73
CA GLU A 30 -6.82 12.56 -16.47
C GLU A 30 -5.46 12.43 -17.17
N ARG A 31 -5.38 12.89 -18.42
CA ARG A 31 -4.11 13.00 -19.16
C ARG A 31 -3.82 14.45 -19.52
N TYR A 32 -2.59 14.89 -19.28
CA TYR A 32 -2.10 16.24 -19.62
C TYR A 32 -0.86 16.11 -20.48
N HIS A 33 -0.74 16.94 -21.50
CA HIS A 33 0.43 16.97 -22.37
C HIS A 33 1.37 18.10 -21.97
N HIS A 34 2.67 17.81 -21.97
CA HIS A 34 3.70 18.70 -21.47
C HIS A 34 4.87 18.77 -22.45
N ILE A 35 5.35 20.01 -22.64
CA ILE A 35 6.65 20.30 -23.24
C ILE A 35 7.45 21.05 -22.18
N ASP A 36 8.58 20.47 -21.76
CA ASP A 36 9.57 21.09 -20.88
C ASP A 36 10.87 21.25 -21.68
N ALA A 37 11.10 22.47 -22.16
CA ALA A 37 12.23 22.81 -23.02
C ALA A 37 12.91 24.10 -22.56
N SER A 38 14.19 24.26 -22.92
CA SER A 38 14.89 25.53 -22.74
C SER A 38 14.27 26.63 -23.61
N GLU A 39 14.78 27.85 -23.49
CA GLU A 39 14.62 28.81 -24.58
C GLU A 39 15.37 28.33 -25.82
N GLN A 40 14.93 28.79 -26.99
CA GLN A 40 15.67 28.55 -28.22
C GLN A 40 16.88 29.48 -28.28
N ASP A 41 18.00 28.95 -28.73
CA ASP A 41 19.16 29.77 -29.07
C ASP A 41 18.93 30.58 -30.36
N LYS A 42 19.97 31.28 -30.81
CA LYS A 42 19.92 32.13 -32.01
C LYS A 42 19.66 31.36 -33.31
N ASP A 43 19.91 30.04 -33.31
CA ASP A 43 19.74 29.15 -34.45
C ASP A 43 18.40 28.36 -34.37
N GLY A 44 17.62 28.58 -33.30
CA GLY A 44 16.33 27.93 -33.08
C GLY A 44 16.43 26.58 -32.37
N SER A 45 17.61 26.21 -31.86
CA SER A 45 17.86 24.95 -31.15
C SER A 45 17.56 25.08 -29.66
N TYR A 46 17.05 23.99 -29.07
CA TYR A 46 16.87 23.87 -27.63
C TYR A 46 18.07 23.17 -27.01
N ASP A 47 18.55 23.66 -25.87
CA ASP A 47 19.56 22.99 -25.03
C ASP A 47 19.00 21.70 -24.41
N TYR A 48 17.70 21.69 -24.11
CA TYR A 48 16.95 20.49 -23.76
C TYR A 48 15.50 20.61 -24.26
N TYR A 49 14.91 19.49 -24.66
CA TYR A 49 13.52 19.40 -25.10
C TYR A 49 12.94 18.05 -24.63
N TYR A 50 12.02 18.10 -23.68
CA TYR A 50 11.29 16.93 -23.19
C TYR A 50 9.81 17.09 -23.50
N GLU A 51 9.27 16.16 -24.26
CA GLU A 51 7.84 16.09 -24.56
C GLU A 51 7.28 14.82 -23.95
N TYR A 52 6.23 14.96 -23.15
CA TYR A 52 5.64 13.84 -22.43
C TYR A 52 4.18 14.07 -22.05
N ASP A 53 3.47 12.97 -21.87
CA ASP A 53 2.14 12.97 -21.26
C ASP A 53 2.25 12.59 -19.77
N MET A 54 1.54 13.33 -18.92
CA MET A 54 1.29 12.98 -17.52
C MET A 54 -0.11 12.39 -17.37
N TYR A 55 -0.17 11.21 -16.79
CA TYR A 55 -1.39 10.53 -16.39
C TYR A 55 -1.58 10.67 -14.89
N TYR A 56 -2.79 11.02 -14.47
CA TYR A 56 -3.21 11.00 -13.08
C TYR A 56 -4.43 10.11 -12.92
N PHE A 57 -4.34 9.16 -12.00
CA PHE A 57 -5.43 8.28 -11.59
C PHE A 57 -5.80 8.62 -10.16
N THR A 58 -7.10 8.73 -9.84
CA THR A 58 -7.55 9.07 -8.49
C THR A 58 -8.75 8.23 -8.10
N GLU A 59 -8.70 7.64 -6.91
CA GLU A 59 -9.79 6.93 -6.27
C GLU A 59 -9.92 7.41 -4.82
N GLY A 60 -10.98 8.17 -4.53
CA GLY A 60 -11.12 8.80 -3.21
C GLY A 60 -9.93 9.71 -2.90
N THR A 61 -9.17 9.37 -1.85
CA THR A 61 -7.96 10.11 -1.40
C THR A 61 -6.64 9.53 -1.93
N LEU A 62 -6.70 8.43 -2.69
CA LEU A 62 -5.54 7.81 -3.31
C LEU A 62 -5.35 8.38 -4.72
N SER A 63 -4.11 8.78 -5.05
CA SER A 63 -3.74 9.24 -6.38
C SER A 63 -2.47 8.56 -6.86
N LEU A 64 -2.40 8.27 -8.15
CA LEU A 64 -1.24 7.67 -8.80
C LEU A 64 -0.86 8.53 -10.00
N ALA A 65 0.43 8.82 -10.17
CA ALA A 65 0.93 9.62 -11.27
C ALA A 65 1.89 8.80 -12.14
N ALA A 66 1.71 8.85 -13.45
CA ALA A 66 2.63 8.25 -14.42
C ALA A 66 3.03 9.28 -15.49
N ARG A 67 4.26 9.16 -15.99
CA ARG A 67 4.81 9.97 -17.07
C ARG A 67 5.18 9.07 -18.24
N CYS A 68 4.86 9.51 -19.46
CA CYS A 68 5.19 8.82 -20.69
C CYS A 68 5.83 9.80 -21.67
N TYR A 69 7.11 9.61 -22.01
CA TYR A 69 7.78 10.46 -22.99
C TYR A 69 7.34 10.11 -24.42
N THR A 70 7.40 11.09 -25.32
CA THR A 70 7.02 10.92 -26.74
C THR A 70 8.04 10.09 -27.52
N ASP A 71 9.32 10.20 -27.18
CA ASP A 71 10.42 9.44 -27.79
C ASP A 71 10.43 7.97 -27.33
N ASP A 72 10.15 7.71 -26.05
CA ASP A 72 10.00 6.36 -25.48
C ASP A 72 8.53 5.94 -25.37
N ALA A 73 7.87 5.86 -26.52
CA ALA A 73 6.41 5.68 -26.60
C ALA A 73 5.89 4.35 -26.02
N ASP A 74 6.72 3.34 -25.80
CA ASP A 74 6.33 2.07 -25.16
C ASP A 74 6.54 2.04 -23.63
N GLU A 75 7.06 3.13 -23.05
CA GLU A 75 7.42 3.23 -21.64
C GLU A 75 6.43 4.08 -20.83
N ALA A 76 6.14 3.63 -19.60
CA ALA A 76 5.44 4.39 -18.58
C ALA A 76 6.23 4.40 -17.27
N ASN A 77 6.49 5.60 -16.78
CA ASN A 77 7.23 5.86 -15.56
C ASN A 77 6.28 6.30 -14.44
N PHE A 78 6.01 5.43 -13.48
CA PHE A 78 5.28 5.78 -12.27
C PHE A 78 6.12 6.75 -11.44
N MET A 79 5.63 7.98 -11.35
CA MET A 79 6.31 9.06 -10.64
C MET A 79 6.08 8.99 -9.13
N GLY A 80 5.06 8.23 -8.72
CA GLY A 80 4.75 7.92 -7.33
C GLY A 80 3.28 7.58 -7.14
N ILE A 81 2.94 7.27 -5.90
CA ILE A 81 1.57 7.15 -5.39
C ILE A 81 1.42 8.10 -4.20
N GLU A 82 0.36 8.91 -4.20
CA GLU A 82 -0.01 9.82 -3.11
C GLU A 82 -1.23 9.31 -2.38
N PHE A 83 -1.18 9.38 -1.05
CA PHE A 83 -2.34 9.23 -0.18
C PHE A 83 -2.36 10.34 0.86
N ASP A 84 -3.44 11.13 0.89
CA ASP A 84 -3.66 12.18 1.90
C ASP A 84 -2.48 13.17 2.01
N GLY A 85 -1.96 13.62 0.86
CA GLY A 85 -0.87 14.59 0.76
C GLY A 85 0.54 14.06 1.03
N TYR A 86 0.71 12.74 1.19
CA TYR A 86 2.02 12.08 1.26
C TYR A 86 2.25 11.20 0.03
N ASP A 87 3.35 11.43 -0.69
CA ASP A 87 3.76 10.63 -1.83
C ASP A 87 4.96 9.72 -1.55
N ARG A 88 4.99 8.56 -2.22
CA ARG A 88 6.15 7.67 -2.27
C ARG A 88 6.28 6.99 -3.63
N ALA A 89 7.43 6.37 -3.88
CA ALA A 89 7.61 5.49 -5.03
C ALA A 89 6.65 4.29 -4.96
N LEU A 90 6.25 3.77 -6.12
CA LEU A 90 5.41 2.58 -6.22
C LEU A 90 6.24 1.33 -5.88
N GLU A 91 5.69 0.43 -5.07
CA GLU A 91 6.33 -0.79 -4.59
C GLU A 91 5.63 -2.04 -5.19
N PRO A 92 6.28 -3.22 -5.21
CA PRO A 92 5.70 -4.44 -5.78
C PRO A 92 4.32 -4.80 -5.22
N ASP A 93 4.12 -4.61 -3.91
CA ASP A 93 2.87 -4.97 -3.21
C ASP A 93 1.68 -4.10 -3.63
N ASP A 94 1.94 -2.88 -4.10
CA ASP A 94 0.90 -1.95 -4.58
C ASP A 94 0.18 -2.44 -5.83
N ARG A 95 0.75 -3.43 -6.54
CA ARG A 95 0.09 -4.07 -7.69
C ARG A 95 -1.31 -4.56 -7.37
N SER A 96 -1.53 -4.97 -6.12
CA SER A 96 -2.82 -5.48 -5.64
C SER A 96 -3.89 -4.38 -5.48
N LEU A 97 -3.50 -3.10 -5.49
CA LEU A 97 -4.44 -2.00 -5.35
C LEU A 97 -5.32 -1.85 -6.62
N PRO A 98 -6.65 -1.68 -6.48
CA PRO A 98 -7.55 -1.46 -7.61
C PRO A 98 -7.12 -0.30 -8.51
N LEU A 99 -6.68 0.82 -7.91
CA LEU A 99 -6.17 1.98 -8.64
C LEU A 99 -4.96 1.64 -9.53
N VAL A 100 -4.01 0.84 -9.02
CA VAL A 100 -2.81 0.45 -9.77
C VAL A 100 -3.17 -0.53 -10.89
N SER A 101 -4.07 -1.47 -10.62
CA SER A 101 -4.59 -2.39 -11.64
C SER A 101 -5.31 -1.65 -12.77
N ALA A 102 -6.15 -0.67 -12.46
CA ALA A 102 -6.83 0.16 -13.45
C ALA A 102 -5.86 1.01 -14.26
N ALA A 103 -4.87 1.62 -13.60
CA ALA A 103 -3.84 2.41 -14.27
C ALA A 103 -3.02 1.57 -15.25
N LEU A 104 -2.59 0.37 -14.83
CA LEU A 104 -1.88 -0.56 -15.71
C LEU A 104 -2.73 -0.99 -16.91
N ALA A 105 -4.01 -1.28 -16.69
CA ALA A 105 -4.91 -1.66 -17.78
C ALA A 105 -5.03 -0.54 -18.83
N GLN A 106 -5.18 0.70 -18.39
CA GLN A 106 -5.26 1.84 -19.29
C GLN A 106 -3.94 2.12 -20.01
N LEU A 107 -2.81 2.17 -19.29
CA LEU A 107 -1.51 2.43 -19.92
C LEU A 107 -1.18 1.35 -20.96
N LYS A 108 -1.56 0.09 -20.71
CA LYS A 108 -1.45 -0.98 -21.72
C LYS A 108 -2.36 -0.76 -22.93
N ALA A 109 -3.60 -0.30 -22.72
CA ALA A 109 -4.51 0.05 -23.80
C ALA A 109 -3.95 1.20 -24.67
N ASP A 110 -3.17 2.10 -24.06
CA ASP A 110 -2.46 3.20 -24.72
C ASP A 110 -1.11 2.77 -25.32
N GLY A 111 -0.80 1.46 -25.33
CA GLY A 111 0.37 0.88 -26.00
C GLY A 111 1.64 0.76 -25.14
N LYS A 112 1.56 1.06 -23.83
CA LYS A 112 2.71 0.95 -22.93
C LYS A 112 2.98 -0.50 -22.55
N THR A 113 4.24 -0.93 -22.67
CA THR A 113 4.69 -2.30 -22.41
C THR A 113 5.75 -2.40 -21.33
N LYS A 114 6.49 -1.31 -21.06
CA LYS A 114 7.51 -1.23 -20.01
C LYS A 114 7.04 -0.30 -18.90
N PHE A 115 7.25 -0.73 -17.65
CA PHE A 115 6.80 0.01 -16.47
C PHE A 115 7.95 0.16 -15.47
N PHE A 116 8.19 1.39 -15.05
CA PHE A 116 9.21 1.72 -14.07
C PHE A 116 8.63 2.58 -12.94
N THR A 117 9.31 2.62 -11.81
CA THR A 117 9.00 3.52 -10.68
C THR A 117 10.18 4.45 -10.45
N PHE A 118 9.90 5.72 -10.16
CA PHE A 118 10.92 6.70 -9.81
C PHE A 118 11.21 6.64 -8.30
N THR A 119 12.40 6.19 -7.91
CA THR A 119 12.78 6.01 -6.49
C THR A 119 13.53 7.22 -5.92
N GLY A 120 13.59 8.33 -6.65
CA GLY A 120 14.43 9.49 -6.32
C GLY A 120 15.93 9.29 -6.62
N LYS A 121 16.39 8.04 -6.76
CA LYS A 121 17.75 7.66 -7.19
C LYS A 121 17.82 7.29 -8.68
N GLY A 122 16.68 7.05 -9.30
CA GLY A 122 16.57 6.64 -10.70
C GLY A 122 15.24 5.94 -10.98
N TYR A 123 15.17 5.30 -12.14
CA TYR A 123 14.03 4.49 -12.56
C TYR A 123 14.35 3.01 -12.35
N GLU A 124 13.46 2.30 -11.66
CA GLU A 124 13.59 0.86 -11.40
C GLU A 124 12.42 0.12 -12.05
N PRO A 125 12.66 -1.01 -12.75
CA PRO A 125 11.58 -1.80 -13.33
C PRO A 125 10.62 -2.26 -12.24
N ILE A 126 9.33 -2.12 -12.51
CA ILE A 126 8.30 -2.69 -11.64
C ILE A 126 7.57 -3.81 -12.35
N PHE A 127 7.16 -4.81 -11.57
CA PHE A 127 6.38 -5.94 -12.06
C PHE A 127 7.09 -6.79 -13.12
N ALA A 128 8.43 -6.80 -13.14
CA ALA A 128 9.18 -7.81 -13.85
C ALA A 128 8.64 -9.19 -13.46
N SER A 129 8.30 -10.01 -14.46
CA SER A 129 7.79 -11.36 -14.25
C SER A 129 8.81 -12.13 -13.43
N SER A 130 8.51 -12.39 -12.15
CA SER A 130 9.24 -13.36 -11.36
C SER A 130 8.83 -14.76 -11.82
N GLU A 131 9.28 -15.16 -13.00
CA GLU A 131 9.58 -16.58 -13.21
C GLU A 131 10.93 -16.83 -12.55
N HIS A 132 10.91 -17.09 -11.24
CA HIS A 132 12.02 -17.78 -10.61
C HIS A 132 11.51 -18.94 -9.78
N GLU A 133 11.73 -20.12 -10.37
CA GLU A 133 11.93 -21.40 -9.72
C GLU A 133 12.65 -21.26 -8.38
N GLY A 134 12.28 -22.17 -7.48
CA GLY A 134 12.62 -22.12 -6.08
C GLY A 134 14.10 -21.94 -5.81
N ASP A 135 14.38 -21.08 -4.84
CA ASP A 135 15.57 -21.25 -4.04
C ASP A 135 15.19 -21.28 -2.56
N THR A 136 15.63 -22.36 -1.93
CA THR A 136 15.35 -22.69 -0.54
C THR A 136 16.35 -21.91 0.32
N MET A 137 15.93 -20.75 0.81
CA MET A 137 16.60 -20.09 1.93
C MET A 137 15.64 -20.07 3.11
N ARG A 138 15.97 -20.89 4.11
CA ARG A 138 15.33 -20.97 5.44
C ARG A 138 15.70 -19.74 6.26
N GLY A 139 15.33 -18.56 5.77
CA GLY A 139 15.19 -17.34 6.58
C GLY A 139 13.77 -17.32 7.16
N GLU A 140 13.60 -16.70 8.32
CA GLU A 140 12.28 -16.42 8.91
C GLU A 140 11.42 -15.71 7.86
N ARG A 141 10.52 -16.44 7.22
CA ARG A 141 9.71 -15.90 6.14
C ARG A 141 8.61 -15.06 6.78
N ILE A 142 8.87 -13.76 6.88
CA ILE A 142 7.85 -12.78 7.20
C ILE A 142 6.83 -12.79 6.06
N GLU A 143 5.57 -13.08 6.39
CA GLU A 143 4.44 -13.01 5.48
C GLU A 143 3.60 -11.79 5.81
N VAL A 144 3.22 -11.02 4.79
CA VAL A 144 2.30 -9.90 4.95
C VAL A 144 0.86 -10.44 4.89
N ILE A 145 0.10 -10.22 5.95
CA ILE A 145 -1.32 -10.63 6.04
C ILE A 145 -2.20 -9.58 5.35
N ALA A 146 -2.00 -8.29 5.68
CA ALA A 146 -2.79 -7.20 5.13
C ALA A 146 -2.04 -5.86 5.19
N LEU A 147 -2.20 -5.05 4.15
CA LEU A 147 -1.67 -3.68 4.08
C LEU A 147 -2.81 -2.68 4.27
N SER A 148 -2.59 -1.66 5.09
CA SER A 148 -3.58 -0.58 5.30
C SER A 148 -3.85 0.16 3.98
N PRO A 149 -5.05 0.74 3.79
CA PRO A 149 -5.35 1.54 2.60
C PRO A 149 -4.36 2.69 2.36
N SER A 150 -3.77 3.22 3.43
CA SER A 150 -2.75 4.26 3.38
C SER A 150 -1.33 3.73 3.14
N ALA A 151 -1.14 2.42 3.12
CA ALA A 151 0.15 1.72 3.16
C ALA A 151 1.10 2.17 4.29
N ARG A 152 0.58 2.86 5.32
CA ARG A 152 1.39 3.27 6.49
C ARG A 152 1.62 2.11 7.43
N TYR A 153 0.59 1.29 7.61
CA TYR A 153 0.63 0.14 8.49
C TYR A 153 0.52 -1.15 7.69
N ARG A 154 1.29 -2.17 8.07
CA ARG A 154 1.10 -3.55 7.61
C ARG A 154 0.91 -4.47 8.80
N VAL A 155 0.02 -5.45 8.62
CA VAL A 155 -0.03 -6.65 9.46
C VAL A 155 0.85 -7.70 8.81
N GLN A 156 1.82 -8.20 9.55
CA GLN A 156 2.72 -9.26 9.12
C GLN A 156 2.75 -10.39 10.16
N THR A 157 3.37 -11.50 9.80
CA THR A 157 3.53 -12.66 10.69
C THR A 157 4.80 -13.41 10.31
N THR A 158 5.39 -14.12 11.28
CA THR A 158 6.38 -15.17 11.03
C THR A 158 5.72 -16.50 11.39
N PRO A 159 5.05 -17.18 10.44
CA PRO A 159 4.27 -18.37 10.75
C PRO A 159 5.15 -19.51 11.27
N TYR A 160 4.62 -20.28 12.22
CA TYR A 160 5.27 -21.49 12.68
C TYR A 160 4.26 -22.61 12.93
N GLU A 161 4.73 -23.84 12.79
CA GLU A 161 3.95 -25.05 13.05
C GLU A 161 4.12 -25.44 14.52
N ALA A 162 3.06 -25.32 15.33
CA ALA A 162 3.10 -25.59 16.77
C ALA A 162 2.93 -27.08 17.08
N LEU A 163 2.12 -27.78 16.29
CA LEU A 163 1.87 -29.22 16.32
C LEU A 163 1.48 -29.66 14.90
N ALA A 164 1.56 -30.96 14.60
CA ALA A 164 1.25 -31.52 13.28
C ALA A 164 -0.01 -30.87 12.65
N THR A 165 0.21 -30.11 11.58
CA THR A 165 -0.77 -29.33 10.79
C THR A 165 -1.47 -28.15 11.47
N GLN A 166 -1.07 -27.78 12.69
CA GLN A 166 -1.54 -26.60 13.41
C GLN A 166 -0.55 -25.45 13.25
N TRP A 167 -0.83 -24.60 12.27
CA TRP A 167 -0.08 -23.37 12.01
C TRP A 167 -0.60 -22.23 12.88
N ILE A 168 0.33 -21.44 13.39
CA ILE A 168 0.08 -20.22 14.14
C ILE A 168 0.67 -19.06 13.33
N TYR A 169 -0.10 -17.99 13.23
CA TYR A 169 0.27 -16.77 12.52
C TYR A 169 0.33 -15.59 13.50
N PRO A 170 1.40 -15.42 14.29
CA PRO A 170 1.51 -14.33 15.26
C PRO A 170 1.47 -12.97 14.56
N PRO A 171 0.44 -12.14 14.81
CA PRO A 171 0.34 -10.86 14.14
C PRO A 171 1.30 -9.85 14.74
N GLU A 172 2.06 -9.19 13.87
CA GLU A 172 2.78 -7.97 14.17
C GLU A 172 2.22 -6.82 13.30
N ILE A 173 2.00 -5.67 13.90
CA ILE A 173 1.61 -4.45 13.18
C ILE A 173 2.81 -3.52 13.14
N ILE A 174 3.26 -3.17 11.94
CA ILE A 174 4.41 -2.29 11.72
C ILE A 174 3.91 -0.96 11.14
N ASP A 175 4.34 0.16 11.72
CA ASP A 175 4.29 1.49 11.09
C ASP A 175 5.49 1.59 10.15
N ILE A 176 5.25 1.33 8.86
CA ILE A 176 6.25 1.29 7.79
C ILE A 176 6.98 2.63 7.69
N ARG A 177 6.29 3.76 7.90
CA ARG A 177 6.88 5.10 7.78
C ARG A 177 7.97 5.35 8.82
N ARG A 178 7.84 4.75 10.00
CA ARG A 178 8.76 4.97 11.13
C ARG A 178 9.67 3.78 11.39
N ASP A 179 9.44 2.67 10.70
CA ASP A 179 10.04 1.37 10.99
C ASP A 179 9.87 0.98 12.48
N ILE A 180 8.65 1.19 12.99
CA ILE A 180 8.31 0.92 14.38
C ILE A 180 7.26 -0.19 14.43
N ARG A 181 7.51 -1.20 15.26
CA ARG A 181 6.49 -2.14 15.67
C ARG A 181 5.46 -1.44 16.56
N VAL A 182 4.26 -1.25 16.02
CA VAL A 182 3.12 -0.66 16.72
C VAL A 182 2.56 -1.66 17.72
N PHE A 183 2.48 -2.92 17.32
CA PHE A 183 1.90 -3.99 18.14
C PHE A 183 2.51 -5.35 17.79
N ALA A 184 2.70 -6.17 18.82
CA ALA A 184 2.85 -7.61 18.74
C ALA A 184 2.45 -8.19 20.10
N PHE A 185 1.98 -9.42 20.10
CA PHE A 185 1.84 -10.18 21.34
C PHE A 185 3.23 -10.58 21.86
N GLU A 186 3.39 -10.58 23.18
CA GLU A 186 4.53 -11.17 23.88
C GLU A 186 4.50 -12.70 23.77
N ASP A 187 3.31 -13.31 23.84
CA ASP A 187 3.13 -14.73 23.59
C ASP A 187 2.86 -15.02 22.10
N ASN A 188 3.72 -15.84 21.52
CA ASN A 188 3.58 -16.34 20.15
C ASN A 188 2.38 -17.29 19.95
N GLY A 189 1.67 -17.70 21.00
CA GLY A 189 0.47 -18.52 20.93
C GLY A 189 -0.76 -17.84 20.30
N TRP A 190 -0.71 -16.54 20.03
CA TRP A 190 -1.77 -15.83 19.32
C TRP A 190 -1.66 -16.00 17.81
N SER A 191 -2.75 -16.36 17.14
CA SER A 191 -2.85 -16.48 15.68
C SER A 191 -3.85 -15.46 15.15
N ALA A 192 -3.47 -14.71 14.11
CA ALA A 192 -4.40 -13.92 13.31
C ALA A 192 -4.89 -14.74 12.11
N ASP A 193 -6.15 -15.18 12.20
CA ASP A 193 -6.77 -15.97 11.13
C ASP A 193 -7.33 -15.05 10.02
N GLN A 194 -7.64 -13.78 10.34
CA GLN A 194 -8.03 -12.73 9.39
C GLN A 194 -7.54 -11.35 9.83
N ALA A 195 -7.25 -10.48 8.87
CA ALA A 195 -6.99 -9.05 9.09
C ALA A 195 -7.72 -8.22 8.03
N ARG A 196 -8.54 -7.26 8.46
CA ARG A 196 -9.33 -6.39 7.57
C ARG A 196 -9.22 -4.94 8.03
N TRP A 197 -8.72 -4.08 7.16
CA TRP A 197 -8.67 -2.65 7.45
C TRP A 197 -10.07 -2.03 7.37
N LEU A 198 -10.46 -1.32 8.42
CA LEU A 198 -11.70 -0.53 8.48
C LEU A 198 -11.48 0.85 7.86
N ASP A 199 -10.29 1.41 8.06
CA ASP A 199 -9.82 2.66 7.51
C ASP A 199 -8.27 2.65 7.44
N CYS A 200 -7.66 3.83 7.34
CA CYS A 200 -6.21 3.99 7.15
C CYS A 200 -5.35 3.70 8.39
N SER A 201 -5.95 3.58 9.57
CA SER A 201 -5.26 3.33 10.85
C SER A 201 -5.93 2.24 11.68
N CYS A 202 -7.17 1.87 11.39
CA CYS A 202 -7.92 0.87 12.13
C CYS A 202 -7.95 -0.47 11.39
N VAL A 203 -7.43 -1.53 12.02
CA VAL A 203 -7.49 -2.91 11.52
C VAL A 203 -8.30 -3.78 12.45
N GLU A 204 -9.25 -4.51 11.89
CA GLU A 204 -9.97 -5.58 12.57
C GLU A 204 -9.20 -6.89 12.39
N LEU A 205 -8.84 -7.52 13.51
CA LEU A 205 -8.16 -8.82 13.56
C LEU A 205 -9.12 -9.87 14.12
N THR A 206 -9.20 -11.02 13.46
CA THR A 206 -9.85 -12.22 14.03
C THR A 206 -8.76 -13.10 14.62
N LEU A 207 -8.73 -13.18 15.95
CA LEU A 207 -7.66 -13.79 16.72
C LEU A 207 -8.07 -15.12 17.34
N ARG A 208 -7.10 -16.02 17.46
CA ARG A 208 -7.27 -17.31 18.12
C ARG A 208 -6.05 -17.62 18.99
N LYS A 209 -6.25 -18.12 20.21
CA LYS A 209 -5.17 -18.47 21.15
C LYS A 209 -4.88 -19.97 21.12
N TYR A 210 -3.60 -20.31 21.08
CA TYR A 210 -3.05 -21.65 21.24
C TYR A 210 -2.09 -21.71 22.45
N PRO A 211 -2.05 -22.81 23.21
CA PRO A 211 -2.99 -23.93 23.19
C PRO A 211 -4.34 -23.49 23.79
N GLY A 212 -5.46 -23.71 23.09
CA GLY A 212 -6.74 -23.15 23.52
C GLY A 212 -7.93 -23.44 22.61
N ARG A 213 -9.13 -23.26 23.15
CA ARG A 213 -10.41 -23.77 22.61
C ARG A 213 -11.15 -22.82 21.66
N LEU A 214 -10.57 -21.69 21.26
CA LEU A 214 -11.16 -20.79 20.25
C LEU A 214 -11.11 -21.40 18.84
N THR A 215 -11.35 -22.70 18.69
CA THR A 215 -11.56 -23.35 17.41
C THR A 215 -12.97 -23.01 16.94
N GLY A 216 -13.11 -22.00 16.09
CA GLY A 216 -14.39 -21.65 15.45
C GLY A 216 -14.50 -20.19 15.04
N ALA A 217 -14.88 -19.31 15.97
CA ALA A 217 -15.20 -17.91 15.67
C ALA A 217 -14.05 -16.92 15.92
N GLY A 218 -13.04 -17.30 16.70
CA GLY A 218 -12.00 -16.37 17.18
C GLY A 218 -12.56 -15.26 18.08
N ILE A 219 -11.72 -14.32 18.47
CA ILE A 219 -12.11 -13.04 19.07
C ILE A 219 -11.78 -11.95 18.06
N THR A 220 -12.75 -11.09 17.79
CA THR A 220 -12.53 -9.90 16.96
C THR A 220 -12.00 -8.76 17.82
N VAL A 221 -10.88 -8.17 17.38
CA VAL A 221 -10.27 -6.99 18.00
C VAL A 221 -10.06 -5.94 16.92
N THR A 222 -10.49 -4.71 17.17
CA THR A 222 -10.17 -3.58 16.30
C THR A 222 -9.00 -2.80 16.89
N VAL A 223 -7.86 -2.77 16.21
CA VAL A 223 -6.67 -2.02 16.62
C VAL A 223 -6.63 -0.69 15.89
N ASP A 224 -6.60 0.41 16.64
CA ASP A 224 -6.28 1.75 16.13
C ASP A 224 -4.75 1.98 16.27
N CYS A 225 -4.06 1.86 15.15
CA CYS A 225 -2.60 1.97 15.09
C CYS A 225 -2.10 3.40 15.36
N ALA A 226 -2.93 4.41 15.13
CA ALA A 226 -2.57 5.81 15.33
C ALA A 226 -2.72 6.21 16.80
N ARG A 227 -3.83 5.81 17.43
CA ARG A 227 -4.12 6.06 18.85
C ARG A 227 -3.40 5.10 19.79
N ARG A 228 -2.87 3.98 19.26
CA ARG A 228 -2.29 2.88 20.04
C ARG A 228 -3.28 2.30 21.06
N THR A 229 -4.53 2.17 20.63
CA THR A 229 -5.59 1.53 21.40
C THR A 229 -6.21 0.38 20.62
N ALA A 230 -6.94 -0.47 21.31
CA ALA A 230 -7.71 -1.55 20.72
C ALA A 230 -9.08 -1.66 21.38
N ILE A 231 -10.07 -2.05 20.59
CA ILE A 231 -11.44 -2.34 21.04
C ILE A 231 -11.71 -3.83 20.91
N TYR A 232 -12.18 -4.46 21.99
CA TYR A 232 -12.54 -5.88 22.03
C TYR A 232 -13.86 -6.10 22.77
N ALA A 233 -14.36 -7.34 22.79
CA ALA A 233 -15.55 -7.77 23.53
C ALA A 233 -16.80 -6.88 23.33
N GLY A 234 -17.00 -6.36 22.12
CA GLY A 234 -18.19 -5.56 21.77
C GLY A 234 -18.13 -4.08 22.19
N GLY A 235 -16.96 -3.55 22.57
CA GLY A 235 -16.79 -2.10 22.78
C GLY A 235 -15.82 -1.66 23.87
N LEU A 236 -15.11 -2.59 24.51
CA LEU A 236 -14.12 -2.25 25.54
C LEU A 236 -12.83 -1.75 24.89
N GLU A 237 -12.49 -0.47 25.14
CA GLU A 237 -11.25 0.14 24.65
C GLU A 237 -10.11 -0.03 25.69
N VAL A 238 -8.94 -0.45 25.22
CA VAL A 238 -7.71 -0.61 26.03
C VAL A 238 -6.50 -0.08 25.27
N GLU A 239 -5.45 0.32 25.98
CA GLU A 239 -4.15 0.61 25.35
C GLU A 239 -3.52 -0.68 24.80
N LEU A 240 -2.78 -0.58 23.69
CA LEU A 240 -2.18 -1.75 23.04
C LEU A 240 -1.22 -2.53 23.95
N SER A 241 -0.51 -1.85 24.86
CA SER A 241 0.34 -2.49 25.86
C SER A 241 -0.43 -3.34 26.88
N MET A 242 -1.72 -3.10 27.04
CA MET A 242 -2.59 -3.83 27.97
C MET A 242 -3.49 -4.85 27.26
N LEU A 243 -3.48 -4.88 25.91
CA LEU A 243 -4.38 -5.70 25.12
C LEU A 243 -4.21 -7.19 25.43
N GLU A 244 -2.97 -7.69 25.42
CA GLU A 244 -2.70 -9.11 25.69
C GLU A 244 -3.18 -9.52 27.08
N GLN A 245 -2.79 -8.77 28.12
CA GLN A 245 -3.26 -9.02 29.48
C GLN A 245 -4.79 -8.99 29.58
N SER A 246 -5.45 -8.07 28.86
CA SER A 246 -6.91 -7.95 28.87
C SER A 246 -7.59 -9.13 28.20
N LEU A 247 -7.01 -9.64 27.11
CA LEU A 247 -7.50 -10.84 26.43
C LEU A 247 -7.23 -12.11 27.26
N ASP A 248 -6.07 -12.23 27.89
CA ASP A 248 -5.74 -13.34 28.78
C ASP A 248 -6.64 -13.37 30.03
N ALA A 249 -6.93 -12.19 30.62
CA ALA A 249 -7.86 -12.08 31.74
C ALA A 249 -9.29 -12.49 31.33
N MET A 250 -9.73 -12.09 30.12
CA MET A 250 -11.01 -12.53 29.57
C MET A 250 -11.08 -14.06 29.50
N PHE A 251 -9.99 -14.76 29.15
CA PHE A 251 -9.94 -16.22 29.16
C PHE A 251 -9.95 -16.83 30.57
N GLY A 252 -9.23 -16.24 31.53
CA GLY A 252 -9.19 -16.72 32.90
C GLY A 252 -10.57 -16.72 33.60
N THR A 253 -11.47 -15.81 33.20
CA THR A 253 -12.86 -15.75 33.72
C THR A 253 -13.84 -16.73 33.08
N VAL A 254 -13.50 -17.40 31.98
CA VAL A 254 -14.39 -18.36 31.29
C VAL A 254 -14.25 -19.79 31.87
N GLU A 255 -13.29 -20.01 32.78
CA GLU A 255 -13.16 -21.24 33.57
C GLU A 255 -13.92 -21.16 34.91
N THR A 256 -15.26 -21.14 34.87
CA THR A 256 -16.13 -21.56 35.99
C THR A 256 -17.39 -22.25 35.50
#